data_AF-A0AAU7CMU3-F1
#
_entry.id   AF-A0AAU7CMU3-F1
#
_cell.length_a   1.000
_cell.length_b   1.000
_cell.length_c   1.000
_cell.angle_alpha   90.00
_cell.angle_beta   90.00
_cell.angle_gamma   90.00
#
_symmetry.space_group_name_H-M   'P 1'
#
loop_
_entity.id
_entity.type
_entity.pdbx_description
1 polymer ?
#
loop_
_entity_poly.entity_id
_entity_poly.type
_entity_poly.pdbx_seq_one_letter_code
_entity_poly.pdbx_strand_id
1 'polypeptide(L)'
;MACFRYLRDPLFLGCLFVYFVNRWALKPHWSGGFIHEHLNDLICIPFWVPIMLWVQRRLGLRAWDDPPLAGEIIIPLLVWSWFFEIVLPPSGLVGMRAVADHWDIVYYSLGAALAACFWTWWYRR
;
A
#
# COMPACT_ATOMS: atom_id res chain seq x y z
N MET A 1 -23.27 3.26 8.64
CA MET A 1 -21.85 2.91 8.43
C MET A 1 -21.80 1.63 7.63
N ALA A 2 -21.19 1.67 6.46
CA ALA A 2 -21.03 0.49 5.61
C ALA A 2 -19.85 -0.37 6.09
N CYS A 3 -19.99 -1.70 6.01
CA CYS A 3 -18.90 -2.61 6.37
C CYS A 3 -17.76 -2.54 5.35
N PHE A 4 -16.53 -2.59 5.85
CA PHE A 4 -15.31 -2.62 5.05
C PHE A 4 -15.25 -3.89 4.21
N ARG A 5 -14.99 -3.72 2.91
CA ARG A 5 -15.10 -4.79 1.91
C ARG A 5 -13.79 -5.54 1.64
N TYR A 6 -12.71 -5.19 2.34
CA TYR A 6 -11.42 -5.87 2.23
C TYR A 6 -10.94 -6.01 0.77
N LEU A 7 -10.81 -7.23 0.25
CA LEU A 7 -10.39 -7.51 -1.13
C LEU A 7 -11.39 -7.06 -2.20
N ARG A 8 -12.61 -6.66 -1.80
CA ARG A 8 -13.63 -6.06 -2.67
C ARG A 8 -13.75 -4.56 -2.46
N ASP A 9 -12.82 -3.96 -1.71
CA ASP A 9 -12.77 -2.51 -1.51
C ASP A 9 -12.45 -1.80 -2.84
N PRO A 10 -13.16 -0.72 -3.20
CA PRO A 10 -12.93 -0.05 -4.48
C PRO A 10 -11.53 0.57 -4.59
N LEU A 11 -10.93 1.04 -3.49
CA LEU A 11 -9.57 1.56 -3.51
C LEU A 11 -8.57 0.42 -3.72
N PHE A 12 -8.76 -0.71 -3.05
CA PHE A 12 -7.95 -1.91 -3.28
C PHE A 12 -7.98 -2.34 -4.76
N LEU A 13 -9.18 -2.46 -5.34
CA LEU A 13 -9.34 -2.86 -6.73
C LEU A 13 -8.74 -1.82 -7.69
N GLY A 14 -8.86 -0.53 -7.37
CA GLY A 14 -8.20 0.54 -8.09
C GLY A 14 -6.67 0.41 -8.06
N CYS A 15 -6.08 0.19 -6.88
CA CYS A 15 -4.65 -0.04 -6.73
C CYS A 15 -4.18 -1.29 -7.48
N LEU A 16 -4.94 -2.40 -7.41
CA LEU A 16 -4.65 -3.62 -8.16
C LEU A 16 -4.66 -3.37 -9.67
N PHE A 17 -5.66 -2.66 -10.17
CA PHE A 17 -5.73 -2.27 -11.58
C PHE A 17 -4.55 -1.39 -11.99
N VAL A 18 -4.27 -0.33 -11.22
CA VAL A 18 -3.14 0.58 -11.47
C VAL A 18 -1.82 -0.18 -11.46
N TYR A 19 -1.62 -1.15 -10.54
CA TYR A 19 -0.44 -1.98 -10.51
C TYR A 19 -0.25 -2.79 -11.79
N PHE A 20 -1.29 -3.47 -12.27
CA PHE A 20 -1.20 -4.26 -13.50
C PHE A 20 -1.00 -3.40 -14.74
N VAL A 21 -1.70 -2.27 -14.84
CA VAL A 21 -1.49 -1.30 -15.92
C VAL A 21 -0.06 -0.77 -15.88
N ASN A 22 0.45 -0.41 -14.70
CA ASN A 22 1.82 0.04 -14.55
C ASN A 22 2.81 -1.05 -15.00
N ARG A 23 2.62 -2.28 -14.52
CA ARG A 23 3.54 -3.39 -14.74
C ARG A 23 3.58 -3.86 -16.20
N TRP A 24 2.44 -3.93 -16.88
CA TRP A 24 2.33 -4.55 -18.20
C TRP A 24 2.13 -3.58 -19.35
N ALA A 25 1.58 -2.39 -19.12
CA ALA A 25 1.40 -1.39 -20.18
C ALA A 25 2.42 -0.26 -20.06
N LEU A 26 2.65 0.29 -18.87
CA LEU A 26 3.47 1.50 -18.75
C LEU A 26 4.97 1.20 -18.69
N LYS A 27 5.42 0.26 -17.85
CA LYS A 27 6.85 -0.06 -17.71
C LYS A 27 7.53 -0.55 -19.00
N PRO A 28 6.86 -1.27 -19.92
CA PRO A 28 7.47 -1.64 -21.21
C PRO A 28 7.63 -0.46 -22.18
N HIS A 29 6.83 0.60 -22.03
CA HIS A 29 6.81 1.74 -22.95
C HIS A 29 7.48 3.01 -22.39
N TRP A 30 7.59 3.12 -21.05
CA TRP A 30 8.23 4.23 -20.36
C TRP A 30 9.32 3.76 -19.40
N SER A 31 10.55 4.20 -19.68
CA SER A 31 11.77 3.80 -18.96
C SER A 31 12.20 4.75 -17.84
N GLY A 32 11.48 5.84 -17.57
CA GLY A 32 11.87 6.79 -16.50
C GLY A 32 10.73 7.67 -15.99
N GLY A 33 10.87 8.12 -14.73
CA GLY A 33 9.95 9.05 -14.05
C GLY A 33 9.04 8.40 -13.00
N PHE A 34 8.14 9.22 -12.44
CA PHE A 34 7.24 8.87 -11.32
C PHE A 34 6.52 7.51 -11.48
N ILE A 35 6.08 7.18 -12.69
CA ILE A 35 5.37 5.91 -12.99
C ILE A 35 6.27 4.68 -12.76
N HIS A 36 7.55 4.82 -13.10
CA HIS A 36 8.51 3.72 -12.99
C HIS A 36 9.04 3.55 -11.56
N GLU A 37 9.25 4.68 -10.88
CA GLU A 37 10.00 4.78 -9.62
C GLU A 37 9.10 4.85 -8.38
N HIS A 38 7.99 5.60 -8.40
CA HIS A 38 7.27 5.96 -7.16
C HIS A 38 5.78 5.59 -7.13
N LEU A 39 5.18 5.30 -8.28
CA LEU A 39 3.75 4.95 -8.37
C LEU A 39 3.42 3.70 -7.56
N ASN A 40 4.34 2.74 -7.53
CA ASN A 40 4.16 1.51 -6.74
C ASN A 40 4.19 1.81 -5.23
N ASP A 41 5.02 2.75 -4.79
CA ASP A 41 5.15 3.11 -3.39
C ASP A 41 3.90 3.85 -2.92
N LEU A 42 3.36 4.75 -3.76
CA LEU A 42 2.11 5.44 -3.50
C LEU A 42 0.93 4.48 -3.30
N ILE A 43 0.85 3.39 -4.07
CA ILE A 43 -0.25 2.41 -3.96
C ILE A 43 0.03 1.30 -2.94
N CYS A 44 1.25 1.18 -2.40
CA CYS A 44 1.67 0.06 -1.56
C CYS A 44 0.79 -0.08 -0.31
N ILE A 45 0.60 1.01 0.45
CA ILE A 45 -0.21 1.00 1.67
C ILE A 45 -1.70 0.71 1.39
N PRO A 46 -2.39 1.43 0.48
CA PRO A 46 -3.79 1.11 0.16
C PRO A 46 -3.98 -0.28 -0.44
N PHE A 47 -2.93 -0.87 -1.04
CA PHE A 47 -2.97 -2.24 -1.54
C PHE A 47 -2.84 -3.28 -0.42
N TRP A 48 -1.89 -3.11 0.49
CA TRP A 48 -1.58 -4.11 1.52
C TRP A 48 -2.53 -4.11 2.70
N VAL A 49 -3.01 -2.93 3.13
CA VAL A 49 -3.91 -2.83 4.29
C VAL A 49 -5.17 -3.69 4.14
N PRO A 50 -5.91 -3.68 3.02
CA PRO A 50 -7.08 -4.54 2.83
C PRO A 50 -6.76 -6.04 2.92
N ILE A 51 -5.61 -6.47 2.40
CA ILE A 51 -5.14 -7.86 2.49
C ILE A 51 -4.82 -8.22 3.93
N MET A 52 -4.05 -7.38 4.63
CA MET A 52 -3.67 -7.60 6.03
C MET A 52 -4.91 -7.72 6.92
N LEU A 53 -5.86 -6.78 6.79
CA LEU A 53 -7.08 -6.80 7.58
C LEU A 53 -7.97 -7.99 7.25
N TRP A 54 -7.99 -8.42 5.99
CA TRP A 54 -8.70 -9.65 5.60
C TRP A 54 -8.09 -10.88 6.28
N VAL A 55 -6.75 -11.00 6.29
CA VAL A 55 -6.05 -12.08 6.99
C VAL A 55 -6.33 -12.03 8.50
N GLN A 56 -6.24 -10.86 9.13
CA GLN A 56 -6.54 -10.69 10.55
C GLN A 56 -7.99 -11.10 10.88
N ARG A 57 -8.94 -10.77 10.01
CA ARG A 57 -10.34 -11.19 10.14
C ARG A 57 -10.48 -12.70 10.03
N ARG A 58 -9.80 -13.34 9.08
CA ARG A 58 -9.81 -14.80 8.88
C ARG A 58 -9.16 -15.57 10.03
N LEU A 59 -8.14 -14.99 10.67
CA LEU A 59 -7.48 -15.55 11.85
C LEU A 59 -8.20 -15.23 13.17
N GLY A 60 -9.30 -14.47 13.13
CA GLY A 60 -10.05 -14.07 14.32
C GLY A 60 -9.37 -12.99 15.18
N LEU A 61 -8.28 -12.38 14.69
CA LEU A 61 -7.58 -11.28 15.37
C LEU A 61 -8.36 -9.97 15.29
N ARG A 62 -9.27 -9.84 14.32
CA ARG A 62 -10.14 -8.68 14.12
C ARG A 62 -11.60 -9.09 14.23
N ALA A 63 -12.27 -8.57 15.25
CA ALA A 63 -13.68 -8.91 15.54
C ALA A 63 -14.69 -8.06 14.76
N TRP A 64 -14.28 -6.89 14.27
CA TRP A 64 -15.11 -5.91 13.58
C TRP A 64 -14.78 -5.77 12.10
N ASP A 65 -15.79 -5.41 11.31
CA ASP A 65 -15.67 -5.13 9.87
C ASP A 65 -15.78 -3.62 9.59
N ASP A 66 -15.36 -2.80 10.54
CA ASP A 66 -15.29 -1.35 10.40
C ASP A 66 -14.14 -0.92 9.48
N PRO A 67 -14.19 0.32 8.95
CA PRO A 67 -13.09 0.89 8.18
C PRO A 67 -11.75 0.81 8.93
N PRO A 68 -10.62 0.81 8.21
CA PRO A 68 -9.30 0.69 8.83
C PRO A 68 -9.07 1.79 9.88
N LEU A 69 -8.65 1.38 11.07
CA LEU A 69 -8.23 2.29 12.13
C LEU A 69 -6.89 2.94 11.77
N ALA A 70 -6.61 4.13 12.31
CA ALA A 70 -5.34 4.81 12.07
C ALA A 70 -4.12 3.91 12.40
N GLY A 71 -4.18 3.15 13.50
CA GLY A 71 -3.13 2.19 13.85
C GLY A 71 -2.96 1.05 12.84
N GLU A 72 -4.05 0.58 12.23
CA GLU A 72 -4.04 -0.46 11.19
C GLU A 72 -3.41 0.02 9.88
N ILE A 73 -3.26 1.34 9.69
CA ILE A 73 -2.59 1.96 8.54
C ILE A 73 -1.14 2.35 8.92
N ILE A 74 -0.94 2.92 10.11
CA ILE A 74 0.37 3.40 10.58
C ILE A 74 1.33 2.24 10.82
N ILE A 75 0.87 1.12 11.39
CA ILE A 75 1.74 -0.04 11.64
C ILE A 75 2.36 -0.56 10.32
N PRO A 76 1.59 -0.89 9.28
CA PRO A 76 2.18 -1.33 8.02
C PRO A 76 3.02 -0.23 7.36
N LEU A 77 2.64 1.05 7.48
CA LEU A 77 3.49 2.15 7.01
C LEU A 77 4.89 2.10 7.65
N LEU A 78 4.98 2.01 8.97
CA LEU A 78 6.25 1.94 9.69
C LEU A 78 7.02 0.65 9.36
N VAL A 79 6.33 -0.48 9.30
CA VAL A 79 6.96 -1.78 8.98
C VAL A 79 7.53 -1.75 7.55
N TRP A 80 6.78 -1.24 6.58
CA TRP A 80 7.25 -1.15 5.19
C TRP A 80 8.39 -0.13 5.04
N SER A 81 8.27 1.07 5.62
CA SER A 81 9.35 2.05 5.63
C SER A 81 10.63 1.45 6.22
N TRP A 82 10.52 0.77 7.36
CA TRP A 82 11.67 0.11 7.98
C TRP A 82 12.23 -1.03 7.12
N PHE A 83 11.37 -1.87 6.55
CA PHE A 83 11.78 -2.99 5.71
C PHE A 83 12.55 -2.54 4.46
N PHE A 84 12.07 -1.49 3.79
CA PHE A 84 12.70 -0.96 2.58
C PHE A 84 13.98 -0.18 2.85
N GLU A 85 14.09 0.51 3.99
CA GLU A 85 15.30 1.27 4.33
C GLU A 85 16.41 0.43 5.00
N ILE A 86 16.05 -0.56 5.82
CA ILE A 86 17.02 -1.25 6.68
C ILE A 86 17.23 -2.71 6.29
N VAL A 87 16.18 -3.41 5.86
CA VAL A 87 16.26 -4.87 5.60
C VAL A 87 16.62 -5.17 4.15
N LEU A 88 16.05 -4.42 3.21
CA LEU A 88 16.24 -4.67 1.79
C LEU A 88 17.65 -4.33 1.28
N PRO A 89 18.27 -3.17 1.63
CA PRO A 89 19.58 -2.79 1.09
C PRO A 89 20.71 -3.75 1.45
N PRO A 90 20.77 -4.33 2.67
CA PRO A 90 21.78 -5.34 3.02
C PRO A 90 21.52 -6.72 2.41
N SER A 91 20.30 -7.00 1.92
CA SER A 91 19.94 -8.32 1.39
C SER A 91 20.48 -8.48 -0.05
N GLY A 92 21.69 -9.03 -0.18
CA GLY A 92 22.53 -8.94 -1.38
C GLY A 92 21.88 -9.18 -2.75
N LEU A 93 20.89 -10.07 -2.90
CA LEU A 93 20.24 -10.35 -4.20
C LEU A 93 19.27 -9.26 -4.68
N VAL A 94 18.70 -8.47 -3.76
CA VAL A 94 17.73 -7.39 -4.07
C VAL A 94 18.32 -6.02 -3.76
N GLY A 95 19.23 -5.93 -2.78
CA GLY A 95 19.94 -4.71 -2.37
C GLY A 95 20.76 -4.04 -3.47
N MET A 96 21.28 -4.80 -4.45
CA MET A 96 21.97 -4.22 -5.62
C MET A 96 21.05 -3.38 -6.52
N ARG A 97 19.73 -3.49 -6.37
CA ARG A 97 18.71 -2.71 -7.11
C ARG A 97 17.85 -1.84 -6.19
N ALA A 98 18.08 -1.87 -4.89
CA ALA A 98 17.31 -1.14 -3.90
C ALA A 98 18.24 -0.15 -3.18
N VAL A 99 18.25 1.06 -3.70
CA VAL A 99 18.87 2.20 -3.04
C VAL A 99 17.90 2.68 -1.97
N ALA A 100 18.37 2.88 -0.74
CA ALA A 100 17.57 3.52 0.29
C ALA A 100 17.25 4.94 -0.16
N ASP A 101 16.03 5.17 -0.65
CA ASP A 101 15.54 6.47 -1.06
C ASP A 101 14.45 6.93 -0.08
N HIS A 102 14.72 8.03 0.62
CA HIS A 102 13.78 8.61 1.57
C HIS A 102 12.50 9.10 0.88
N TRP A 103 12.53 9.29 -0.45
CA TRP A 103 11.33 9.57 -1.23
C TRP A 103 10.29 8.43 -1.13
N ASP A 104 10.71 7.19 -0.92
CA ASP A 104 9.80 6.05 -0.76
C ASP A 104 8.91 6.24 0.49
N ILE A 105 9.50 6.70 1.60
CA ILE A 105 8.73 7.05 2.81
C ILE A 105 7.69 8.12 2.51
N VAL A 106 8.06 9.14 1.72
CA VAL A 106 7.14 10.22 1.35
C VAL A 106 5.96 9.67 0.57
N TYR A 107 6.20 8.79 -0.40
CA TYR A 107 5.13 8.20 -1.20
C TYR A 107 4.29 7.17 -0.44
N TYR A 108 4.89 6.33 0.41
CA TYR A 108 4.14 5.45 1.31
C TYR A 108 3.24 6.25 2.24
N SER A 109 3.77 7.34 2.83
CA SER A 109 3.03 8.22 3.73
C SER A 109 1.90 8.95 3.02
N LEU A 110 2.14 9.43 1.80
CA LEU A 110 1.13 10.08 0.97
C LEU A 110 0.03 9.08 0.59
N GLY A 111 0.40 7.87 0.18
CA GLY A 111 -0.52 6.78 -0.13
C GLY A 111 -1.38 6.40 1.06
N ALA A 112 -0.77 6.26 2.23
CA ALA A 112 -1.45 6.01 3.50
C ALA A 112 -2.46 7.12 3.85
N ALA A 113 -2.06 8.39 3.71
CA ALA A 113 -2.91 9.53 4.01
C ALA A 113 -4.11 9.61 3.06
N LEU A 114 -3.88 9.44 1.75
CA LEU A 114 -4.95 9.42 0.75
C LEU A 114 -5.91 8.25 0.99
N ALA A 115 -5.39 7.07 1.34
CA ALA A 115 -6.20 5.90 1.68
C ALA A 115 -7.06 6.13 2.92
N ALA A 116 -6.47 6.68 3.99
CA ALA A 116 -7.19 7.02 5.22
C ALA A 116 -8.32 8.01 4.96
N CYS A 117 -8.06 9.07 4.18
CA CYS A 117 -9.07 10.04 3.76
C CYS A 117 -10.17 9.39 2.93
N PHE A 118 -9.80 8.54 1.97
CA PHE A 118 -10.75 7.83 1.11
C PHE A 118 -11.66 6.90 1.90
N TRP A 119 -11.12 6.02 2.76
CA TRP A 119 -11.93 5.10 3.55
C TRP A 119 -12.82 5.83 4.56
N THR A 120 -12.31 6.90 5.16
CA THR A 120 -13.10 7.78 6.03
C THR A 120 -14.29 8.36 5.27
N TRP A 121 -14.08 8.87 4.06
CA TRP A 121 -15.15 9.47 3.27
C TRP A 121 -16.12 8.44 2.69
N TRP A 122 -15.62 7.31 2.18
CA TRP A 122 -16.41 6.29 1.48
C TRP A 122 -17.34 5.51 2.42
N TYR A 123 -16.87 5.16 3.62
CA TYR A 123 -17.61 4.31 4.56
C TYR A 123 -18.35 5.07 5.67
N ARG A 124 -18.08 6.39 5.84
CA ARG A 124 -18.91 7.26 6.68
C ARG A 124 -20.18 7.78 5.98
N ARG A 125 -20.28 7.62 4.66
CA ARG A 125 -21.55 7.76 3.92
C ARG A 125 -22.51 6.62 4.28
#